data_AF-A0A1Z8B7J1-F1
#
_entry.id   AF-A0A1Z8B7J1-F1
#
_cell.length_a   1.000
_cell.length_b   1.000
_cell.length_c   1.000
_cell.angle_alpha   90.00
_cell.angle_beta   90.00
_cell.angle_gamma   90.00
#
_symmetry.space_group_name_H-M   'P 1'
#
loop_
_entity.id
_entity.type
_entity.pdbx_description
1 polymer ?
#
loop_
_entity_poly.entity_id
_entity_poly.type
_entity_poly.pdbx_seq_one_letter_code
_entity_poly.pdbx_strand_id
1 'polypeptide(L)'
;MLNELTKEQLELAKYMSELSELACNSSWVEGLEIALWIGMNSQSDQFYRLTFNDEIRIKLNELSHNCGGWIIYDDKDEEKFVDFDEWNKSH
;
A
#
# COMPACT_ATOMS: atom_id res chain seq x y z
N MET A 1 -0.40 4.56 -14.87
CA MET A 1 0.64 5.61 -14.75
C MET A 1 0.31 6.54 -13.58
N LEU A 2 1.29 6.83 -12.71
CA LEU A 2 1.23 7.77 -11.56
C LEU A 2 0.64 9.18 -11.83
N ASN A 3 0.28 9.52 -13.07
CA ASN A 3 -0.19 10.85 -13.49
C ASN A 3 -1.66 11.15 -13.18
N GLU A 4 -2.47 10.16 -12.82
CA GLU A 4 -3.88 10.37 -12.45
C GLU A 4 -4.11 10.39 -10.93
N LEU A 5 -3.07 10.14 -10.13
CA LEU A 5 -3.16 10.16 -8.69
C LEU A 5 -3.14 11.58 -8.14
N THR A 6 -3.99 11.85 -7.15
CA THR A 6 -3.90 13.06 -6.35
C THR A 6 -2.60 13.06 -5.53
N LYS A 7 -2.21 14.22 -4.99
CA LYS A 7 -0.99 14.33 -4.16
C LYS A 7 -1.00 13.34 -3.00
N GLU A 8 -2.14 13.15 -2.37
CA GLU A 8 -2.32 12.26 -1.23
C GLU A 8 -2.16 10.80 -1.67
N GLN A 9 -2.80 10.41 -2.79
CA GLN A 9 -2.70 9.06 -3.33
C GLN A 9 -1.27 8.71 -3.77
N LEU A 10 -0.57 9.69 -4.33
CA LEU A 10 0.82 9.56 -4.74
C LEU A 10 1.77 9.45 -3.53
N GLU A 11 1.42 10.08 -2.39
CA GLU A 11 2.14 9.93 -1.13
C GLU A 11 1.97 8.51 -0.56
N LEU A 12 0.76 7.96 -0.61
CA LEU A 12 0.50 6.56 -0.25
C LEU A 12 1.28 5.59 -1.16
N ALA A 13 1.20 5.74 -2.48
CA ALA A 13 1.89 4.89 -3.45
C ALA A 13 3.42 4.87 -3.23
N LYS A 14 4.00 6.07 -3.03
CA LYS A 14 5.43 6.20 -2.70
C LYS A 14 5.78 5.50 -1.41
N TYR A 15 4.98 5.71 -0.36
CA TYR A 15 5.27 5.10 0.93
C TYR A 15 5.18 3.57 0.86
N MET A 16 4.20 3.03 0.14
CA MET A 16 4.11 1.58 -0.11
C MET A 16 5.33 1.05 -0.87
N SER A 17 5.80 1.80 -1.87
CA SER A 17 7.02 1.46 -2.62
C SER A 17 8.28 1.49 -1.76
N GLU A 18 8.44 2.50 -0.90
CA GLU A 18 9.55 2.58 0.06
C GLU A 18 9.56 1.36 1.01
N LEU A 19 8.38 0.94 1.50
CA LEU A 19 8.25 -0.25 2.33
C LEU A 19 8.60 -1.53 1.55
N SER A 20 8.23 -1.62 0.28
CA SER A 20 8.62 -2.72 -0.61
C SER A 20 10.13 -2.78 -0.81
N GLU A 21 10.79 -1.64 -1.06
CA GLU A 21 12.25 -1.60 -1.21
C GLU A 21 12.96 -2.05 0.06
N LEU A 22 12.46 -1.63 1.24
CA LEU A 22 12.98 -2.11 2.53
C LEU A 22 12.76 -3.63 2.71
N ALA A 23 11.62 -4.15 2.25
CA ALA A 23 11.27 -5.56 2.39
C ALA A 23 12.05 -6.49 1.44
N CYS A 24 12.27 -6.06 0.20
CA CYS A 24 12.71 -6.93 -0.90
C CYS A 24 13.65 -6.29 -1.93
N ASN A 25 14.10 -5.03 -1.75
CA ASN A 25 14.90 -4.26 -2.71
C ASN A 25 14.25 -4.10 -4.09
N SER A 26 12.92 -4.05 -4.15
CA SER A 26 12.15 -3.80 -5.36
C SER A 26 11.06 -2.76 -5.07
N SER A 27 10.82 -1.83 -6.00
CA SER A 27 9.85 -0.75 -5.83
C SER A 27 8.41 -1.27 -5.72
N TRP A 28 8.07 -2.36 -6.41
CA TRP A 28 6.80 -3.06 -6.22
C TRP A 28 7.00 -4.56 -6.40
N VAL A 29 6.27 -5.37 -5.63
CA VAL A 29 6.21 -6.82 -5.80
C VAL A 29 4.76 -7.28 -5.82
N GLU A 30 4.50 -8.37 -6.54
CA GLU A 30 3.16 -8.96 -6.61
C GLU A 30 2.65 -9.30 -5.19
N GLY A 31 1.44 -8.84 -4.87
CA GLY A 31 0.82 -9.04 -3.55
C GLY A 31 1.33 -8.13 -2.44
N LEU A 32 2.15 -7.11 -2.77
CA LEU A 32 2.58 -6.08 -1.82
C LEU A 32 1.37 -5.39 -1.17
N GLU A 33 0.40 -4.99 -1.99
CA GLU A 33 -0.80 -4.28 -1.56
C GLU A 33 -1.60 -5.06 -0.51
N ILE A 34 -1.72 -6.38 -0.68
CA ILE A 34 -2.40 -7.28 0.25
C ILE A 34 -1.57 -7.43 1.53
N ALA A 35 -0.25 -7.65 1.40
CA ALA A 35 0.61 -7.85 2.55
C ALA A 35 0.72 -6.62 3.44
N LEU A 36 0.82 -5.43 2.84
CA LEU A 36 0.81 -4.16 3.57
C LEU A 36 -0.54 -3.92 4.24
N TRP A 37 -1.66 -4.29 3.60
CA TRP A 37 -2.99 -4.20 4.20
C TRP A 37 -3.15 -5.11 5.42
N ILE A 38 -2.76 -6.39 5.31
CA ILE A 38 -2.75 -7.35 6.41
C ILE A 38 -1.83 -6.88 7.54
N GLY A 39 -0.64 -6.38 7.16
CA GLY A 39 0.33 -5.80 8.05
C GLY A 39 -0.25 -4.63 8.83
N MET A 40 -0.85 -3.65 8.17
CA MET A 40 -1.52 -2.51 8.78
C MET A 40 -2.61 -2.92 9.78
N ASN A 41 -3.41 -3.95 9.45
CA ASN A 41 -4.51 -4.44 10.29
C ASN A 41 -4.08 -5.36 11.45
N SER A 42 -2.78 -5.45 11.77
CA SER A 42 -2.25 -6.29 12.85
C SER A 42 -2.54 -7.78 12.70
N GLN A 43 -2.75 -8.23 11.47
CA GLN A 43 -2.91 -9.65 11.15
C GLN A 43 -1.57 -10.30 10.75
N SER A 44 -0.55 -9.50 10.46
CA SER A 44 0.83 -9.92 10.31
C SER A 44 1.79 -8.88 10.90
N ASP A 45 2.89 -9.35 11.48
CA ASP A 45 3.98 -8.50 11.99
C ASP A 45 5.18 -8.42 11.03
N GLN A 46 5.19 -9.23 9.97
CA GLN A 46 6.31 -9.30 9.05
C GLN A 46 5.86 -9.50 7.60
N PHE A 47 6.56 -8.83 6.68
CA PHE A 47 6.49 -9.07 5.24
C PHE A 47 7.92 -9.11 4.68
N TYR A 48 8.35 -10.26 4.20
CA TYR A 48 9.76 -10.51 3.83
C TYR A 48 10.73 -10.02 4.94
N ARG A 49 11.52 -8.97 4.67
CA ARG A 49 12.49 -8.39 5.61
C ARG A 49 11.95 -7.19 6.39
N LEU A 50 10.74 -6.75 6.08
CA LEU A 50 10.08 -5.64 6.76
C LEU A 50 9.32 -6.15 8.00
N THR A 51 9.55 -5.51 9.13
CA THR A 51 8.76 -5.69 10.35
C THR A 51 7.80 -4.52 10.51
N PHE A 52 6.51 -4.78 10.68
CA PHE A 52 5.48 -3.75 10.86
C PHE A 52 5.49 -3.25 12.31
N ASN A 53 6.18 -2.13 12.55
CA ASN A 53 6.10 -1.41 13.82
C ASN A 53 4.88 -0.47 13.86
N ASP A 54 4.57 0.08 15.03
CA ASP A 54 3.45 1.02 15.20
C ASP A 54 3.55 2.24 14.29
N GLU A 55 4.75 2.77 14.05
CA GLU A 55 4.94 3.95 13.18
C GLU A 55 4.54 3.66 11.73
N ILE A 56 4.92 2.50 11.19
CA ILE A 56 4.54 2.07 9.85
C ILE A 56 3.03 1.86 9.76
N ARG A 57 2.45 1.20 10.77
CA ARG A 57 1.00 0.91 10.84
C ARG A 57 0.18 2.20 10.88
N ILE A 58 0.56 3.13 11.76
CA ILE A 58 -0.09 4.43 11.90
C ILE A 58 0.02 5.22 10.60
N LYS A 59 1.22 5.31 10.02
CA LYS A 59 1.44 6.09 8.80
C LYS A 59 0.73 5.51 7.59
N LEU A 60 0.72 4.18 7.40
CA LEU A 60 -0.07 3.53 6.35
C LEU A 60 -1.57 3.83 6.53
N ASN A 61 -2.06 3.73 7.77
CA ASN A 61 -3.46 3.99 8.06
C ASN A 61 -3.84 5.45 7.78
N GLU A 62 -3.04 6.42 8.24
CA GLU A 62 -3.28 7.84 7.99
C GLU A 62 -3.31 8.18 6.50
N LEU A 63 -2.32 7.71 5.73
CA LEU A 63 -2.24 7.97 4.29
C LEU A 63 -3.42 7.35 3.54
N SER A 64 -3.79 6.12 3.89
CA SER A 64 -4.93 5.43 3.30
C SER A 64 -6.26 6.11 3.63
N HIS A 65 -6.46 6.54 4.89
CA HIS A 65 -7.65 7.25 5.29
C HIS A 65 -7.75 8.65 4.67
N ASN A 66 -6.63 9.36 4.51
CA ASN A 66 -6.61 10.66 3.83
C ASN A 66 -7.05 10.54 2.36
N CYS A 67 -6.66 9.46 1.69
CA CYS A 67 -7.06 9.19 0.31
C CYS A 67 -8.46 8.57 0.19
N GLY A 68 -9.00 8.00 1.28
CA GLY A 68 -10.25 7.23 1.27
C GLY A 68 -10.15 5.89 0.55
N GLY A 69 -8.95 5.30 0.48
CA GLY A 69 -8.73 4.07 -0.28
C GLY A 69 -7.31 3.52 -0.19
N TRP A 70 -6.96 2.70 -1.17
CA TRP A 70 -5.71 1.93 -1.22
C TRP A 70 -5.09 1.98 -2.63
N ILE A 71 -3.79 1.68 -2.72
CA ILE A 71 -3.10 1.54 -4.01
C ILE A 71 -2.89 0.06 -4.28
N ILE A 72 -3.27 -0.37 -5.48
CA ILE A 72 -3.08 -1.73 -5.98
C ILE A 72 -2.22 -1.68 -7.24
N TYR A 73 -1.66 -2.83 -7.60
CA TYR A 73 -1.02 -3.00 -8.90
C TYR A 73 -2.00 -3.62 -9.90
N ASP A 74 -2.14 -2.99 -11.05
CA ASP A 74 -2.89 -3.47 -12.21
C ASP A 74 -1.91 -3.66 -13.39
N ASP A 75 -2.00 -4.79 -14.08
CA ASP A 75 -1.07 -5.15 -15.16
C ASP A 75 -1.10 -4.17 -16.36
N LYS A 76 -2.19 -3.39 -16.50
CA LYS A 76 -2.35 -2.40 -17.58
C LYS A 76 -1.94 -1.00 -17.17
N ASP A 77 -2.27 -0.62 -15.94
CA ASP A 77 -2.13 0.75 -15.45
C ASP A 77 -1.02 0.92 -14.40
N GLU A 78 -0.31 -0.16 -14.05
CA GLU A 78 0.67 -0.24 -12.96
C GLU A 78 0.01 0.11 -11.61
N GLU A 79 0.44 1.16 -10.94
CA GLU A 79 -0.16 1.59 -9.68
C GLU A 79 -1.51 2.28 -9.93
N LYS A 80 -2.58 1.70 -9.40
CA LYS A 80 -3.95 2.20 -9.48
C LYS A 80 -4.52 2.45 -8.08
N PHE A 81 -5.22 3.56 -7.92
CA PHE A 81 -6.01 3.80 -6.71
C PHE A 81 -7.38 3.13 -6.78
N VAL A 82 -7.78 2.52 -5.67
CA VAL A 82 -9.13 1.99 -5.45
C VAL A 82 -9.67 2.55 -4.14
N ASP A 83 -10.92 2.99 -4.13
CA ASP A 83 -11.57 3.38 -2.88
C ASP A 83 -11.83 2.16 -1.97
N PHE A 84 -12.08 2.42 -0.69
CA PHE A 84 -12.31 1.33 0.27
C PHE A 84 -13.51 0.44 -0.08
N ASP A 85 -14.53 0.95 -0.77
CA ASP A 85 -15.69 0.14 -1.16
C ASP A 85 -15.29 -0.88 -2.26
N GLU A 86 -14.53 -0.43 -3.26
CA GLU A 86 -13.96 -1.31 -4.28
C GLU A 86 -12.95 -2.32 -3.69
N TRP A 87 -12.11 -1.88 -2.74
CA TRP A 87 -11.15 -2.75 -2.06
C TRP A 87 -11.83 -3.88 -1.25
N ASN A 88 -12.83 -3.55 -0.43
CA ASN A 88 -13.56 -4.51 0.40
C ASN A 88 -14.46 -5.48 -0.39
N LYS A 89 -14.77 -5.17 -1.66
CA LYS A 89 -15.47 -6.13 -2.54
C LYS A 89 -14.54 -7.19 -3.11
N SER A 90 -13.24 -6.92 -3.12
CA SER A 90 -12.23 -7.76 -3.76
C SER A 90 -11.50 -8.68 -2.78
N HIS A 91 -11.70 -8.51 -1.46
CA HIS A 91 -11.04 -9.25 -0.38
C HIS A 91 -12.00 -9.46 0.80
#